data_AF-A0A0B8PFX6-F1
#
_entry.id   AF-A0A0B8PFX6-F1
#
_cell.length_a   1.000
_cell.length_b   1.000
_cell.length_c   1.000
_cell.angle_alpha   90.00
_cell.angle_beta   90.00
_cell.angle_gamma   90.00
#
_symmetry.space_group_name_H-M   'P 1'
#
loop_
_entity.id
_entity.type
_entity.pdbx_description
1 polymer ?
#
loop_
_entity_poly.entity_id
_entity_poly.type
_entity_poly.pdbx_seq_one_letter_code
_entity_poly.pdbx_strand_id
1 'polypeptide(L)'
;MNGAAVYYRSSQVARDYIEDAKFEKPTFVMLSEKDETIDSQYAASQLSEQFTNQDNVMIWYGDNALADSRITKFKMDLPEEQIVSASHISVMYSPDNPVYKRDGEVRLCFRDQPEGTPEDCSEVDANQVWFAAWGDGDENTVRARTSFNPYFEQSMQMLDEFLKKQDE
;
A
#
# COMPACT_ATOMS: atom_id res chain seq x y z
N MET A 1 -9.18 4.31 35.21
CA MET A 1 -8.60 4.10 33.87
C MET A 1 -8.31 5.46 33.24
N ASN A 2 -7.05 5.90 33.20
CA ASN A 2 -6.68 7.24 32.72
C ASN A 2 -5.88 7.25 31.40
N GLY A 3 -5.36 6.09 30.96
CA GLY A 3 -4.49 6.01 29.78
C GLY A 3 -5.17 6.41 28.47
N ALA A 4 -6.34 5.84 28.17
CA ALA A 4 -7.09 6.15 26.95
C ALA A 4 -7.52 7.63 26.87
N ALA A 5 -7.93 8.22 27.99
CA ALA A 5 -8.32 9.63 28.05
C ALA A 5 -7.12 10.59 27.89
N VAL A 6 -5.94 10.21 28.40
CA VAL A 6 -4.72 11.00 28.19
C VAL A 6 -4.23 10.86 26.74
N TYR A 7 -4.23 9.65 26.17
CA TYR A 7 -3.90 9.42 24.77
C TYR A 7 -4.78 10.24 23.82
N TYR A 8 -6.10 10.20 24.02
CA TYR A 8 -7.04 10.98 23.23
C TYR A 8 -6.71 12.48 23.27
N ARG A 9 -6.54 13.05 24.47
CA ARG A 9 -6.20 14.47 24.63
C ARG A 9 -4.87 14.83 23.98
N SER A 10 -3.82 14.01 24.15
CA SER A 10 -2.55 14.26 23.45
C SER A 10 -2.69 14.18 21.94
N SER A 11 -3.53 13.27 21.43
CA SER A 11 -3.78 13.15 19.99
C SER A 11 -4.54 14.34 19.42
N GLN A 12 -5.45 14.94 20.19
CA GLN A 12 -6.13 16.19 19.78
C GLN A 12 -5.13 17.33 19.66
N VAL A 13 -4.31 17.55 20.71
CA VAL A 13 -3.29 18.61 20.69
C VAL A 13 -2.32 18.41 19.52
N ALA A 14 -1.88 17.17 19.26
CA ALA A 14 -1.02 16.88 18.13
C ALA A 14 -1.70 17.17 16.78
N ARG A 15 -2.99 16.83 16.62
CA ARG A 15 -3.76 17.14 15.42
C ARG A 15 -3.91 18.65 15.21
N ASP A 16 -4.22 19.40 16.26
CA ASP A 16 -4.34 20.86 16.20
C ASP A 16 -3.03 21.52 15.70
N TYR A 17 -1.87 20.97 16.07
CA TYR A 17 -0.58 21.45 15.57
C TYR A 17 -0.27 21.08 14.12
N ILE A 18 -0.92 20.06 13.57
CA ILE A 18 -0.59 19.48 12.25
C ILE A 18 -1.63 19.85 11.19
N GLU A 19 -2.91 20.00 11.54
CA GLU A 19 -4.02 20.22 10.58
C GLU A 19 -3.80 21.44 9.68
N ASP A 20 -3.26 22.53 10.24
CA ASP A 20 -2.99 23.77 9.50
C ASP A 20 -1.53 23.90 9.03
N ALA A 21 -0.66 22.94 9.38
CA ALA A 21 0.76 23.04 9.09
C ALA A 21 1.07 22.61 7.65
N LYS A 22 1.69 23.52 6.89
CA LYS A 22 2.29 23.18 5.59
C LYS A 22 3.63 22.50 5.79
N PHE A 23 3.89 21.47 5.00
CA PHE A 23 5.15 20.75 4.97
C PHE A 23 5.91 21.06 3.68
N GLU A 24 6.99 21.83 3.81
CA GLU A 24 7.73 22.38 2.67
C GLU A 24 8.92 21.52 2.24
N LYS A 25 9.20 20.42 2.95
CA LYS A 25 10.34 19.57 2.62
C LYS A 25 9.99 18.53 1.56
N PRO A 26 10.95 18.15 0.71
CA PRO A 26 10.78 17.05 -0.24
C PRO A 26 10.33 15.78 0.47
N THR A 27 9.30 15.13 -0.07
CA THR A 27 8.66 13.95 0.53
C THR A 27 8.44 12.89 -0.55
N PHE A 28 8.88 11.68 -0.25
CA PHE A 28 8.60 10.49 -1.05
C PHE A 28 7.58 9.62 -0.32
N VAL A 29 6.49 9.25 -0.99
CA VAL A 29 5.41 8.43 -0.41
C VAL A 29 5.12 7.26 -1.35
N MET A 30 4.91 6.08 -0.78
CA MET A 30 4.42 4.91 -1.49
C MET A 30 3.14 4.46 -0.80
N LEU A 31 2.04 4.32 -1.54
CA LEU A 31 0.72 4.16 -0.95
C LEU A 31 -0.17 3.23 -1.77
N SER A 32 -0.76 2.23 -1.12
CA SER A 32 -1.78 1.39 -1.73
C SER A 32 -3.14 2.09 -1.72
N GLU A 33 -3.88 2.05 -2.83
CA GLU A 33 -5.24 2.56 -2.90
C GLU A 33 -6.22 1.84 -1.98
N LYS A 34 -6.09 0.51 -1.90
CA LYS A 34 -7.02 -0.37 -1.19
C LYS A 34 -6.51 -0.76 0.19
N ASP A 35 -5.59 0.03 0.74
CA ASP A 35 -5.06 -0.18 2.08
C ASP A 35 -6.21 -0.28 3.10
N GLU A 36 -6.25 -1.40 3.82
CA GLU A 36 -7.29 -1.69 4.80
C GLU A 36 -6.97 -1.13 6.19
N THR A 37 -5.75 -0.61 6.39
CA THR A 37 -5.24 -0.15 7.68
C THR A 37 -5.31 1.37 7.82
N ILE A 38 -5.19 2.10 6.71
CA ILE A 38 -5.21 3.57 6.66
C ILE A 38 -6.20 4.10 5.63
N ASP A 39 -6.59 5.37 5.76
CA ASP A 39 -7.36 6.07 4.73
C ASP A 39 -6.40 6.62 3.66
N SER A 40 -6.19 5.84 2.61
CA SER A 40 -5.28 6.19 1.51
C SER A 40 -5.74 7.40 0.71
N GLN A 41 -7.06 7.61 0.58
CA GLN A 41 -7.58 8.77 -0.14
C GLN A 41 -7.30 10.06 0.64
N TYR A 42 -7.49 10.02 1.96
CA TYR A 42 -7.10 11.12 2.83
C TYR A 42 -5.59 11.36 2.78
N ALA A 43 -4.75 10.32 2.88
CA ALA A 43 -3.30 10.48 2.80
C ALA A 43 -2.84 11.08 1.46
N ALA A 44 -3.45 10.67 0.34
CA ALA A 44 -3.22 11.26 -0.96
C ALA A 44 -3.65 12.73 -1.01
N SER A 45 -4.82 13.08 -0.44
CA SER A 45 -5.29 14.47 -0.39
C SER A 45 -4.35 15.34 0.44
N GLN A 46 -3.79 14.82 1.54
CA GLN A 46 -2.83 15.56 2.36
C GLN A 46 -1.55 15.88 1.60
N LEU A 47 -1.04 15.00 0.74
CA LEU A 47 0.08 15.31 -0.14
C LEU A 47 -0.25 16.52 -1.05
N SER A 48 -1.45 16.55 -1.60
CA SER A 48 -1.89 17.64 -2.48
C SER A 48 -2.14 18.96 -1.74
N GLU A 49 -2.69 18.90 -0.53
CA GLU A 49 -3.14 20.08 0.21
C GLU A 49 -2.08 20.66 1.15
N GLN A 50 -1.30 19.81 1.83
CA GLN A 50 -0.42 20.22 2.92
C GLN A 50 1.06 20.15 2.56
N PHE A 51 1.46 19.26 1.65
CA PHE A 51 2.86 19.12 1.25
C PHE A 51 3.14 20.01 0.04
N THR A 52 3.81 21.14 0.24
CA THR A 52 3.89 22.22 -0.78
C THR A 52 5.11 22.14 -1.69
N ASN A 53 6.09 21.30 -1.36
CA ASN A 53 7.28 21.13 -2.18
C ASN A 53 6.92 20.53 -3.56
N GLN A 54 7.49 21.09 -4.63
CA GLN A 54 7.26 20.62 -6.00
C GLN A 54 7.98 19.30 -6.29
N ASP A 55 8.99 18.97 -5.51
CA ASP A 55 9.80 17.75 -5.64
C ASP A 55 9.21 16.57 -4.86
N ASN A 56 8.04 16.75 -4.24
CA ASN A 56 7.32 15.64 -3.67
C ASN A 56 6.99 14.61 -4.76
N VAL A 57 7.09 13.35 -4.41
CA VAL A 57 6.76 12.22 -5.27
C VAL A 57 5.88 11.27 -4.47
N MET A 58 4.77 10.86 -5.06
CA MET A 58 3.97 9.76 -4.53
C MET A 58 3.81 8.68 -5.58
N ILE A 59 4.00 7.43 -5.17
CA ILE A 59 3.61 6.26 -5.94
C ILE A 59 2.27 5.78 -5.39
N TRP A 60 1.28 5.74 -6.27
CA TRP A 60 -0.07 5.27 -5.99
C TRP A 60 -0.29 3.90 -6.62
N TYR A 61 -0.37 2.86 -5.79
CA TYR A 61 -0.67 1.50 -6.23
C TYR A 61 -2.18 1.29 -6.26
N GLY A 62 -2.78 1.57 -7.40
CA GLY A 62 -4.23 1.57 -7.56
C GLY A 62 -4.68 1.94 -8.95
N ASP A 63 -5.99 1.94 -9.14
CA ASP A 63 -6.62 2.03 -10.45
C ASP A 63 -7.23 3.41 -10.68
N ASN A 64 -7.71 4.05 -9.62
CA ASN A 64 -8.31 5.38 -9.69
C ASN A 64 -7.25 6.44 -10.00
N ALA A 65 -7.62 7.39 -10.86
CA ALA A 65 -6.76 8.52 -11.19
C ALA A 65 -6.82 9.56 -10.08
N LEU A 66 -5.65 10.10 -9.70
CA LEU A 66 -5.50 11.25 -8.82
C LEU A 66 -5.03 12.45 -9.65
N ALA A 67 -5.49 13.65 -9.31
CA ALA A 67 -5.30 14.83 -10.16
C ALA A 67 -3.91 15.50 -10.04
N ASP A 68 -3.19 15.21 -8.97
CA ASP A 68 -1.90 15.84 -8.66
C ASP A 68 -0.77 15.22 -9.51
N SER A 69 -0.07 16.07 -10.27
CA SER A 69 1.00 15.64 -11.18
C SER A 69 2.22 15.05 -10.49
N ARG A 70 2.35 15.23 -9.17
CA ARG A 70 3.41 14.64 -8.34
C ARG A 70 3.13 13.17 -7.99
N ILE A 71 1.94 12.68 -8.34
CA ILE A 71 1.50 11.31 -8.09
C ILE A 71 1.66 10.49 -9.37
N THR A 72 2.49 9.44 -9.28
CA THR A 72 2.63 8.43 -10.33
C THR A 72 1.80 7.21 -9.97
N LYS A 73 0.94 6.78 -10.89
CA LYS A 73 0.06 5.62 -10.70
C LYS A 73 0.70 4.35 -11.23
N PHE A 74 0.68 3.29 -10.42
CA PHE A 74 0.88 1.91 -10.83
C PHE A 74 -0.41 1.12 -10.67
N LYS A 75 -0.90 0.56 -11.79
CA LYS A 75 -2.15 -0.19 -11.85
C LYS A 75 -2.02 -1.50 -11.06
N MET A 76 -3.00 -1.86 -10.23
CA MET A 76 -2.93 -3.09 -9.43
C MET A 76 -3.97 -4.16 -9.80
N ASP A 77 -4.98 -3.82 -10.60
CA ASP A 77 -5.80 -4.82 -11.29
C ASP A 77 -4.98 -5.44 -12.44
N LEU A 78 -4.29 -6.54 -12.13
CA LEU A 78 -3.39 -7.32 -12.99
C LEU A 78 -3.90 -8.78 -13.05
N PRO A 79 -4.96 -9.05 -13.84
CA PRO A 79 -5.60 -10.37 -13.86
C PRO A 79 -4.70 -11.47 -14.41
N GLU A 80 -3.77 -11.15 -15.31
CA GLU A 80 -2.76 -12.10 -15.83
C GLU A 80 -1.81 -12.60 -14.73
N GLU A 81 -1.62 -11.80 -13.68
CA GLU A 81 -0.84 -12.14 -12.50
C GLU A 81 -1.74 -12.54 -11.31
N GLN A 82 -3.05 -12.65 -11.52
CA GLN A 82 -4.04 -12.89 -10.45
C GLN A 82 -3.91 -11.89 -9.28
N ILE A 83 -3.51 -10.64 -9.57
CA ILE A 83 -3.50 -9.56 -8.59
C ILE A 83 -4.72 -8.70 -8.85
N VAL A 84 -5.54 -8.50 -7.81
CA VAL A 84 -6.75 -7.67 -7.84
C VAL A 84 -6.42 -6.26 -7.36
N SER A 85 -5.64 -6.15 -6.29
CA SER A 85 -5.29 -4.87 -5.67
C SER A 85 -4.03 -4.97 -4.80
N ALA A 86 -3.39 -3.83 -4.53
CA ALA A 86 -2.31 -3.73 -3.55
C ALA A 86 -2.87 -3.75 -2.13
N SER A 87 -2.20 -4.44 -1.20
CA SER A 87 -2.54 -4.40 0.23
C SER A 87 -1.66 -3.40 0.99
N HIS A 88 -1.93 -3.18 2.28
CA HIS A 88 -1.03 -2.40 3.15
C HIS A 88 0.44 -2.81 3.07
N ILE A 89 0.72 -4.12 2.99
CA ILE A 89 2.10 -4.63 3.05
C ILE A 89 2.75 -4.83 1.68
N SER A 90 1.95 -4.86 0.59
CA SER A 90 2.48 -5.21 -0.74
C SER A 90 3.52 -4.20 -1.21
N VAL A 91 3.43 -2.96 -0.76
CA VAL A 91 4.26 -1.83 -1.20
C VAL A 91 5.77 -2.08 -0.97
N MET A 92 6.13 -2.80 0.09
CA MET A 92 7.51 -2.84 0.62
C MET A 92 8.39 -3.98 0.07
N TYR A 93 7.81 -5.06 -0.45
CA TYR A 93 8.58 -6.28 -0.72
C TYR A 93 8.76 -6.54 -2.20
N SER A 94 10.01 -6.83 -2.60
CA SER A 94 10.35 -7.28 -3.95
C SER A 94 9.62 -8.57 -4.33
N PRO A 95 9.25 -8.78 -5.60
CA PRO A 95 8.71 -10.06 -6.08
C PRO A 95 9.73 -11.20 -5.99
N ASP A 96 11.01 -10.91 -5.75
CA ASP A 96 12.06 -11.91 -5.49
C ASP A 96 12.29 -12.17 -3.99
N ASN A 97 11.53 -11.51 -3.11
CA ASN A 97 11.65 -11.74 -1.66
C ASN A 97 11.24 -13.18 -1.32
N PRO A 98 12.13 -14.01 -0.73
CA PRO A 98 11.84 -15.43 -0.50
C PRO A 98 10.66 -15.68 0.45
N VAL A 99 10.36 -14.71 1.32
CA VAL A 99 9.29 -14.80 2.32
C VAL A 99 7.95 -14.37 1.72
N TYR A 100 7.92 -13.24 1.00
CA TYR A 100 6.67 -12.57 0.62
C TYR A 100 6.33 -12.60 -0.86
N LYS A 101 7.19 -13.17 -1.71
CA LYS A 101 6.88 -13.40 -3.12
C LYS A 101 5.65 -14.29 -3.29
N ARG A 102 5.16 -14.36 -4.52
CA ARG A 102 3.99 -15.14 -4.93
C ARG A 102 3.96 -16.56 -4.34
N ASP A 103 5.07 -17.28 -4.46
CA ASP A 103 5.31 -18.64 -3.97
C ASP A 103 6.30 -18.64 -2.78
N GLY A 104 6.26 -17.60 -1.96
CA GLY A 104 7.16 -17.42 -0.82
C GLY A 104 6.80 -18.29 0.39
N GLU A 105 7.65 -18.25 1.41
CA GLU A 105 7.47 -18.99 2.67
C GLU A 105 6.18 -18.60 3.42
N VAL A 106 5.70 -17.36 3.24
CA VAL A 106 4.53 -16.84 3.95
C VAL A 106 3.48 -16.39 2.94
N ARG A 107 2.28 -16.94 3.07
CA ARG A 107 1.09 -16.49 2.35
C ARG A 107 -0.01 -16.12 3.34
N LEU A 108 -0.41 -14.84 3.32
CA LEU A 108 -1.38 -14.30 4.26
C LEU A 108 -2.81 -14.56 3.75
N CYS A 109 -3.38 -15.72 4.05
CA CYS A 109 -4.74 -16.06 3.67
C CYS A 109 -5.78 -15.07 4.15
N PHE A 110 -6.83 -14.94 3.35
CA PHE A 110 -8.08 -14.38 3.87
C PHE A 110 -8.71 -15.38 4.84
N ARG A 111 -9.42 -14.85 5.84
CA ARG A 111 -10.09 -15.67 6.85
C ARG A 111 -11.19 -16.54 6.23
N ASP A 112 -11.93 -15.94 5.30
CA ASP A 112 -13.02 -16.60 4.60
C ASP A 112 -12.53 -17.08 3.24
N GLN A 113 -12.61 -18.40 3.01
CA GLN A 113 -12.20 -19.09 1.80
C GLN A 113 -13.34 -19.96 1.26
N PRO A 114 -13.32 -20.33 -0.03
CA PRO A 114 -14.25 -21.31 -0.58
C PRO A 114 -14.20 -22.64 0.20
N GLU A 115 -15.34 -23.31 0.31
CA GLU A 115 -15.43 -24.62 0.97
C GLU A 115 -14.43 -25.62 0.36
N GLY A 116 -13.68 -26.32 1.22
CA GLY A 116 -12.66 -27.29 0.79
C GLY A 116 -11.27 -26.68 0.50
N THR A 117 -11.09 -25.37 0.65
CA THR A 117 -9.77 -24.74 0.61
C THR A 117 -8.98 -25.06 1.89
N PRO A 118 -7.67 -25.36 1.81
CA PRO A 118 -6.82 -25.48 2.99
C PRO A 118 -6.84 -24.22 3.86
N GLU A 119 -6.65 -24.39 5.17
CA GLU A 119 -6.53 -23.24 6.10
C GLU A 119 -5.27 -22.41 5.80
N ASP A 120 -4.19 -23.08 5.42
CA ASP A 120 -2.98 -22.44 4.92
C ASP A 120 -2.94 -22.47 3.39
N CYS A 121 -3.07 -21.30 2.80
CA CYS A 121 -3.05 -21.10 1.36
C CYS A 121 -1.68 -21.42 0.79
N SER A 122 -0.60 -21.50 1.58
CA SER A 122 0.72 -21.95 1.12
C SER A 122 0.68 -23.38 0.56
N GLU A 123 -0.31 -24.18 0.96
CA GLU A 123 -0.58 -25.53 0.45
C GLU A 123 -1.24 -25.54 -0.95
N VAL A 124 -1.72 -24.39 -1.43
CA VAL A 124 -2.34 -24.22 -2.75
C VAL A 124 -1.28 -23.75 -3.75
N ASP A 125 -1.35 -24.23 -5.01
CA ASP A 125 -0.47 -23.72 -6.07
C ASP A 125 -0.67 -22.21 -6.21
N ALA A 126 0.43 -21.45 -6.25
CA ALA A 126 0.36 -19.99 -6.27
C ALA A 126 -0.34 -19.43 -7.52
N ASN A 127 -0.46 -20.22 -8.59
CA ASN A 127 -1.21 -19.88 -9.81
C ASN A 127 -2.72 -20.17 -9.69
N GLN A 128 -3.19 -20.62 -8.53
CA GLN A 128 -4.61 -20.79 -8.22
C GLN A 128 -5.08 -19.79 -7.15
N VAL A 129 -4.17 -18.97 -6.63
CA VAL A 129 -4.44 -17.97 -5.60
C VAL A 129 -4.55 -16.58 -6.22
N TRP A 130 -5.61 -15.87 -5.84
CA TRP A 130 -5.78 -14.46 -6.16
C TRP A 130 -5.26 -13.57 -5.02
N PHE A 131 -4.44 -12.60 -5.37
CA PHE A 131 -3.79 -11.69 -4.43
C PHE A 131 -4.54 -10.36 -4.40
N ALA A 132 -5.01 -9.93 -3.23
CA ALA A 132 -5.79 -8.71 -3.10
C ALA A 132 -5.52 -7.98 -1.77
N ALA A 133 -5.98 -6.74 -1.64
CA ALA A 133 -6.15 -6.11 -0.33
C ALA A 133 -7.26 -6.80 0.47
N TRP A 134 -7.19 -6.79 1.81
CA TRP A 134 -8.20 -7.46 2.62
C TRP A 134 -9.62 -6.97 2.31
N GLY A 135 -10.53 -7.92 2.06
CA GLY A 135 -11.93 -7.63 1.72
C GLY A 135 -12.20 -7.35 0.24
N ASP A 136 -11.19 -7.48 -0.62
CA ASP A 136 -11.33 -7.33 -2.07
C ASP A 136 -11.28 -8.70 -2.81
N GLY A 137 -11.60 -8.70 -4.11
CA GLY A 137 -11.63 -9.91 -4.96
C GLY A 137 -12.86 -10.81 -4.79
N ASP A 138 -12.90 -11.90 -5.57
CA ASP A 138 -14.05 -12.83 -5.64
C ASP A 138 -14.01 -13.87 -4.50
N GLU A 139 -15.08 -13.92 -3.70
CA GLU A 139 -15.24 -14.85 -2.58
C GLU A 139 -15.27 -16.33 -3.00
N ASN A 140 -15.51 -16.62 -4.28
CA ASN A 140 -15.47 -17.99 -4.82
C ASN A 140 -14.05 -18.44 -5.23
N THR A 141 -13.04 -17.60 -5.03
CA THR A 141 -11.64 -17.90 -5.36
C THR A 141 -10.81 -18.02 -4.09
N VAL A 142 -9.72 -18.79 -4.15
CA VAL A 142 -8.74 -18.84 -3.06
C VAL A 142 -8.01 -17.50 -3.02
N ARG A 143 -8.04 -16.82 -1.87
CA ARG A 143 -7.50 -15.45 -1.75
C ARG A 143 -6.43 -15.31 -0.69
N ALA A 144 -5.40 -14.54 -1.00
CA ALA A 144 -4.38 -14.12 -0.06
C ALA A 144 -4.14 -12.61 -0.16
N ARG A 145 -3.61 -12.01 0.91
CA ARG A 145 -3.19 -10.60 0.86
C ARG A 145 -2.03 -10.48 -0.12
N THR A 146 -2.11 -9.52 -1.03
CA THR A 146 -0.96 -9.17 -1.87
C THR A 146 0.20 -8.79 -0.97
N SER A 147 1.30 -9.53 -1.03
CA SER A 147 2.44 -9.37 -0.12
C SER A 147 3.71 -8.89 -0.81
N PHE A 148 3.69 -8.72 -2.13
CA PHE A 148 4.82 -8.28 -2.94
C PHE A 148 4.41 -7.15 -3.90
N ASN A 149 5.39 -6.38 -4.33
CA ASN A 149 5.23 -5.23 -5.22
C ASN A 149 5.66 -5.61 -6.64
N PRO A 150 4.74 -5.80 -7.61
CA PRO A 150 5.13 -6.12 -8.99
C PRO A 150 5.92 -4.98 -9.67
N TYR A 151 5.89 -3.77 -9.10
CA TYR A 151 6.63 -2.60 -9.56
C TYR A 151 7.80 -2.24 -8.64
N PHE A 152 8.34 -3.19 -7.87
CA PHE A 152 9.37 -2.91 -6.88
C PHE A 152 10.58 -2.17 -7.47
N GLU A 153 11.15 -2.70 -8.56
CA GLU A 153 12.33 -2.11 -9.21
C GLU A 153 12.05 -0.69 -9.72
N GLN A 154 10.91 -0.48 -10.38
CA GLN A 154 10.48 0.84 -10.85
C GLN A 154 10.31 1.81 -9.68
N SER A 155 9.78 1.33 -8.56
CA SER A 155 9.58 2.14 -7.36
C SER A 155 10.90 2.53 -6.69
N MET A 156 11.85 1.61 -6.66
CA MET A 156 13.20 1.86 -6.15
C MET A 156 13.98 2.81 -7.06
N GLN A 157 13.80 2.70 -8.38
CA GLN A 157 14.37 3.66 -9.32
C GLN A 157 13.83 5.08 -9.07
N MET A 158 12.53 5.24 -8.88
CA MET A 158 11.93 6.54 -8.55
C MET A 158 12.44 7.10 -7.22
N LEU A 159 12.66 6.24 -6.22
CA LEU A 159 13.25 6.65 -4.95
C LEU A 159 14.71 7.11 -5.12
N ASP A 160 15.52 6.38 -5.89
CA ASP A 160 16.90 6.76 -6.19
C ASP A 160 16.98 8.10 -6.94
N GLU A 161 16.12 8.30 -7.94
CA GLU A 161 15.99 9.59 -8.66
C GLU A 161 15.56 10.72 -7.72
N PHE A 162 14.59 10.46 -6.83
CA PHE A 162 14.16 11.42 -5.81
C PHE A 162 15.32 11.81 -4.89
N LEU A 163 16.08 10.85 -4.38
CA LEU A 163 17.19 11.08 -3.45
C LEU A 163 18.33 11.87 -4.11
N LYS A 164 18.74 11.49 -5.33
CA LYS A 164 19.79 12.19 -6.09
C LYS A 164 19.48 13.68 -6.26
N LYS A 165 18.22 14.01 -6.54
CA LYS A 165 17.78 15.40 -6.69
C LYS A 165 17.91 16.23 -5.40
N GLN A 166 17.96 15.60 -4.23
CA GLN A 166 18.11 16.31 -2.95
C GLN A 166 19.56 16.60 -2.58
N ASP A 167 20.51 15.95 -3.25
CA ASP A 167 21.96 16.11 -3.02
C ASP A 167 22.58 17.19 -3.94
N GLU A 168 21.80 17.74 -4.89
CA GLU A 168 22.18 18.84 -5.80
C GLU A 168 21.92 20.23 -5.18
#